data_AF-A0A964I4W9-F1
#
_entry.id   AF-A0A964I4W9-F1
#
_cell.length_a   1.000
_cell.length_b   1.000
_cell.length_c   1.000
_cell.angle_alpha   90.00
_cell.angle_beta   90.00
_cell.angle_gamma   90.00
#
_symmetry.space_group_name_H-M   'P 1'
#
loop_
_entity.id
_entity.type
_entity.pdbx_description
1 polymer ?
#
loop_
_entity_poly.entity_id
_entity_poly.type
_entity_poly.pdbx_seq_one_letter_code
_entity_poly.pdbx_strand_id
1 'polypeptide(L)'
;MLPAAYQVPAAAVLIAGGFLACFFGYRLFKVVLGLFGFIIGALAASSVFGATDTTPMVIAALVGGIAGAALLLTAYFVGVALVGAGLGALIVNLIWTQVEGDPHPFVVVLFSIAGAVLATWLQRYVIILGTAFGGAWTMLVGGLAVMGDSGPLKAAAQGDVWVAYPLNPAPGLSWLPWAWIALGAFGTLVQMRWTGGDKGRVVKGNKKKGLPKE
;
A
#
# COMPACT_ATOMS: atom_id res chain seq x y z
N MET A 1 27.39 0.00 0.89
CA MET A 1 27.40 -1.09 1.89
C MET A 1 27.15 -0.47 3.25
N LEU A 2 26.05 -0.81 3.91
CA LEU A 2 25.83 -0.36 5.29
C LEU A 2 26.85 -1.05 6.20
N PRO A 3 27.56 -0.33 7.09
CA PRO A 3 28.44 -0.95 8.08
C PRO A 3 27.69 -2.03 8.86
N ALA A 4 28.35 -3.13 9.25
CA ALA A 4 27.72 -4.24 9.97
C ALA A 4 26.94 -3.79 11.23
N ALA A 5 27.38 -2.69 11.85
CA ALA A 5 26.69 -2.04 12.97
C ALA A 5 25.25 -1.57 12.65
N TYR A 6 24.96 -1.23 11.39
CA TYR A 6 23.64 -0.73 10.95
C TYR A 6 22.75 -1.82 10.34
N GLN A 7 23.25 -3.05 10.13
CA GLN A 7 22.46 -4.13 9.55
C GLN A 7 21.35 -4.61 10.50
N VAL A 8 21.68 -4.82 11.77
CA VAL A 8 20.73 -5.26 12.81
C VAL A 8 19.60 -4.23 13.03
N PRO A 9 19.87 -2.93 13.25
CA PRO A 9 18.80 -1.96 13.40
C PRO A 9 17.98 -1.78 12.11
N ALA A 10 18.60 -1.84 10.93
CA ALA A 10 17.86 -1.79 9.66
C ALA A 10 16.91 -2.99 9.51
N ALA A 11 17.36 -4.20 9.86
CA ALA A 11 16.52 -5.39 9.83
C ALA A 11 15.36 -5.30 10.84
N ALA A 12 15.62 -4.78 12.05
CA ALA A 12 14.58 -4.56 13.04
C ALA A 12 13.51 -3.57 12.55
N VAL A 13 13.93 -2.47 11.90
CA VAL A 13 13.00 -1.49 11.29
C VAL A 13 12.21 -2.11 10.14
N LEU A 14 12.83 -2.96 9.31
CA LEU A 14 12.13 -3.66 8.23
C LEU A 14 11.09 -4.65 8.75
N ILE A 15 11.43 -5.43 9.79
CA ILE A 15 10.48 -6.36 10.42
C ILE A 15 9.32 -5.59 11.06
N ALA A 16 9.62 -4.54 11.84
CA ALA A 16 8.61 -3.75 12.51
C ALA A 16 7.70 -3.01 11.51
N GLY A 17 8.30 -2.38 10.50
CA GLY A 17 7.58 -1.71 9.41
C GLY A 17 6.72 -2.68 8.61
N GLY A 18 7.25 -3.87 8.29
CA GLY A 18 6.53 -4.92 7.59
C GLY A 18 5.38 -5.50 8.40
N PHE A 19 5.56 -5.69 9.71
CA PHE A 19 4.49 -6.10 10.63
C PHE A 19 3.35 -5.09 10.68
N LEU A 20 3.69 -3.81 10.86
CA LEU A 20 2.72 -2.72 10.89
C LEU A 20 1.97 -2.60 9.57
N ALA A 21 2.67 -2.69 8.43
CA ALA A 21 2.05 -2.68 7.12
C ALA A 21 1.15 -3.91 6.90
N CYS A 22 1.57 -5.09 7.34
CA CYS A 22 0.85 -6.35 7.12
C CYS A 22 -0.46 -6.41 7.91
N PHE A 23 -0.51 -5.89 9.15
CA PHE A 23 -1.68 -6.01 10.03
C PHE A 23 -2.47 -4.72 10.24
N PHE A 24 -1.83 -3.54 10.11
CA PHE A 24 -2.45 -2.23 10.35
C PHE A 24 -2.47 -1.35 9.09
N GLY A 25 -2.15 -1.91 7.92
CA GLY A 25 -1.94 -1.20 6.67
C GLY A 25 -3.11 -0.30 6.24
N TYR A 26 -4.36 -0.78 6.31
CA TYR A 26 -5.53 0.01 5.89
C TYR A 26 -5.65 1.38 6.60
N ARG A 27 -5.37 1.43 7.91
CA ARG A 27 -5.44 2.67 8.68
C ARG A 27 -4.16 3.49 8.55
N LEU A 28 -3.00 2.82 8.66
CA LEU A 28 -1.69 3.45 8.55
C LEU A 28 -1.50 4.14 7.21
N PHE A 29 -1.92 3.51 6.11
CA PHE A 29 -1.72 4.06 4.78
C PHE A 29 -2.33 5.46 4.63
N LYS A 30 -3.57 5.66 5.09
CA LYS A 30 -4.24 6.97 5.02
C LYS A 30 -3.60 8.00 5.95
N VAL A 31 -3.18 7.58 7.14
CA VAL A 31 -2.50 8.46 8.11
C VAL A 31 -1.15 8.93 7.55
N VAL A 32 -0.35 7.99 7.04
CA VAL A 32 0.95 8.25 6.43
C VAL A 32 0.80 9.19 5.25
N LEU A 33 -0.17 8.94 4.37
CA LEU A 33 -0.40 9.78 3.20
C LEU A 33 -0.82 11.20 3.57
N GLY A 34 -1.69 11.36 4.57
CA GLY A 34 -2.04 12.66 5.12
C GLY A 34 -0.85 13.39 5.74
N LEU A 35 -0.02 12.68 6.50
CA LEU A 35 1.19 13.24 7.12
C LEU A 35 2.22 13.68 6.09
N PHE A 36 2.53 12.84 5.09
CA PHE A 36 3.43 13.20 4.01
C PHE A 36 2.89 14.36 3.17
N GLY A 37 1.58 14.38 2.90
CA GLY A 37 0.94 15.47 2.19
C GLY A 37 1.02 16.77 2.98
N PHE A 38 0.87 16.70 4.30
CA PHE A 38 1.06 17.84 5.18
C PHE A 38 2.50 18.35 5.15
N ILE A 39 3.49 17.48 5.29
CA ILE A 39 4.90 17.87 5.29
C ILE A 39 5.28 18.52 3.95
N ILE A 40 4.95 17.87 2.83
CA ILE A 40 5.28 18.38 1.48
C ILE A 40 4.54 19.68 1.21
N GLY A 41 3.25 19.76 1.55
CA GLY A 41 2.45 20.96 1.37
C GLY A 41 2.92 22.13 2.22
N ALA A 42 3.30 21.88 3.47
CA ALA A 42 3.85 22.90 4.36
C ALA A 42 5.19 23.43 3.84
N LEU A 43 6.08 22.53 3.40
CA LEU A 43 7.37 22.90 2.81
C LEU A 43 7.19 23.71 1.52
N ALA A 44 6.33 23.26 0.61
CA ALA A 44 6.05 23.93 -0.65
C ALA A 44 5.38 25.30 -0.46
N ALA A 45 4.51 25.47 0.53
CA ALA A 45 3.94 26.78 0.82
C ALA A 45 4.95 27.71 1.50
N SER A 46 5.76 27.18 2.42
CA SER A 46 6.79 27.96 3.12
C SER A 46 7.90 28.46 2.19
N SER A 47 8.17 27.78 1.07
CA SER A 47 9.20 28.22 0.10
C SER A 47 8.82 29.48 -0.68
N VAL A 48 7.53 29.86 -0.70
CA VAL A 48 7.03 31.07 -1.37
C VAL A 48 7.20 32.31 -0.48
N PHE A 49 7.28 32.14 0.85
CA PHE A 49 7.41 33.25 1.79
C PHE A 49 8.86 33.40 2.26
N GLY A 50 9.39 34.62 2.21
CA GLY A 50 10.71 34.94 2.76
C GLY A 50 10.71 34.90 4.30
N ALA A 51 11.87 34.66 4.91
CA ALA A 51 12.05 34.51 6.37
C ALA A 51 11.77 35.78 7.21
N THR A 52 11.27 36.84 6.58
CA THR A 52 11.17 38.18 7.15
C THR A 52 9.98 38.32 8.12
N ASP A 53 8.89 37.59 7.90
CA ASP A 53 7.68 37.63 8.74
C ASP A 53 7.25 36.23 9.20
N THR A 54 7.34 35.98 10.51
CA THR A 54 7.06 34.64 11.10
C THR A 54 5.57 34.27 11.05
N THR A 55 4.68 35.24 11.26
CA THR A 55 3.22 35.01 11.29
C THR A 55 2.65 34.52 9.95
N PRO A 56 2.91 35.16 8.79
CA PRO A 56 2.42 34.66 7.50
C PRO A 56 3.08 33.34 7.11
N MET A 57 4.34 33.09 7.49
CA MET A 57 5.01 31.81 7.25
C MET A 57 4.31 30.64 7.96
N VAL A 58 3.92 30.81 9.23
CA VAL A 58 3.20 29.78 9.99
C VAL A 58 1.82 29.53 9.38
N ILE A 59 1.09 30.58 9.02
CA ILE A 59 -0.23 30.44 8.38
C ILE A 59 -0.10 29.73 7.03
N ALA A 60 0.88 30.12 6.22
CA ALA A 60 1.16 29.50 4.93
C ALA A 60 1.54 28.02 5.07
N ALA A 61 2.38 27.67 6.04
CA ALA A 61 2.75 26.28 6.32
C ALA A 61 1.54 25.43 6.74
N LEU A 62 0.67 25.97 7.60
CA LEU A 62 -0.55 25.27 8.02
C LEU A 62 -1.54 25.08 6.85
N VAL A 63 -1.81 26.14 6.10
CA VAL A 63 -2.73 26.09 4.94
C VAL A 63 -2.17 25.19 3.85
N GLY A 64 -0.89 25.34 3.52
CA GLY A 64 -0.17 24.51 2.57
C GLY A 64 -0.14 23.05 2.98
N GLY A 65 0.10 22.76 4.26
CA GLY A 65 0.07 21.41 4.80
C GLY A 65 -1.32 20.79 4.73
N ILE A 66 -2.37 21.50 5.14
CA ILE A 66 -3.74 20.97 5.04
C ILE A 66 -4.12 20.73 3.57
N ALA A 67 -3.79 21.65 2.67
CA ALA A 67 -4.02 21.51 1.24
C ALA A 67 -3.25 20.31 0.66
N GLY A 68 -1.97 20.14 1.01
CA GLY A 68 -1.14 19.01 0.58
C GLY A 68 -1.63 17.67 1.12
N ALA A 69 -2.10 17.62 2.36
CA ALA A 69 -2.72 16.44 2.96
C ALA A 69 -4.00 16.05 2.21
N ALA A 70 -4.87 17.02 1.93
CA ALA A 70 -6.08 16.81 1.15
C ALA A 70 -5.75 16.33 -0.27
N LEU A 71 -4.75 16.94 -0.91
CA LEU A 71 -4.29 16.57 -2.25
C LEU A 71 -3.82 15.12 -2.28
N LEU A 72 -2.90 14.70 -1.40
CA LEU A 72 -2.45 13.29 -1.43
C LEU A 72 -3.57 12.31 -1.09
N LEU A 73 -4.47 12.64 -0.14
CA LEU A 73 -5.64 11.82 0.15
C LEU A 73 -6.56 11.65 -1.07
N THR A 74 -6.69 12.67 -1.92
CA THR A 74 -7.41 12.55 -3.20
C THR A 74 -6.62 11.82 -4.28
N ALA A 75 -5.32 12.09 -4.41
CA ALA A 75 -4.42 11.43 -5.36
C ALA A 75 -4.35 9.91 -5.14
N TYR A 76 -4.61 9.44 -3.93
CA TYR A 76 -4.75 8.02 -3.65
C TYR A 76 -5.86 7.34 -4.45
N PHE A 77 -7.00 7.99 -4.72
CA PHE A 77 -8.02 7.43 -5.61
C PHE A 77 -7.48 7.23 -7.02
N VAL A 78 -6.69 8.19 -7.51
CA VAL A 78 -6.00 8.11 -8.82
C VAL A 78 -5.02 6.93 -8.82
N GLY A 79 -4.23 6.76 -7.76
CA GLY A 79 -3.32 5.63 -7.63
C GLY A 79 -4.02 4.27 -7.73
N VAL A 80 -5.17 4.10 -7.05
CA VAL A 80 -5.97 2.87 -7.14
C VAL A 80 -6.55 2.67 -8.54
N ALA A 81 -7.03 3.74 -9.17
CA ALA A 81 -7.53 3.69 -10.55
C ALA A 81 -6.44 3.26 -11.54
N LEU A 82 -5.21 3.78 -11.38
CA LEU A 82 -4.07 3.42 -12.22
C LEU A 82 -3.67 1.95 -12.06
N VAL A 83 -3.67 1.42 -10.83
CA VAL A 83 -3.43 -0.02 -10.59
C VAL A 83 -4.50 -0.86 -11.27
N GLY A 84 -5.77 -0.48 -11.16
CA GLY A 84 -6.87 -1.13 -11.85
C GLY A 84 -6.73 -1.10 -13.37
N ALA A 85 -6.36 0.05 -13.93
CA ALA A 85 -6.13 0.22 -15.37
C ALA A 85 -5.00 -0.67 -15.88
N GLY A 86 -3.90 -0.75 -15.12
CA GLY A 86 -2.76 -1.61 -15.43
C GLY A 86 -3.13 -3.09 -15.41
N LEU A 87 -3.88 -3.54 -14.42
CA LEU A 87 -4.37 -4.93 -14.36
C LEU A 87 -5.33 -5.23 -15.51
N GLY A 88 -6.22 -4.30 -15.87
CA GLY A 88 -7.10 -4.44 -17.04
C GLY A 88 -6.31 -4.60 -18.34
N ALA A 89 -5.30 -3.75 -18.56
CA ALA A 89 -4.42 -3.85 -19.72
C ALA A 89 -3.66 -5.19 -19.74
N LEU A 90 -3.13 -5.61 -18.59
CA LEU A 90 -2.36 -6.85 -18.46
C LEU A 90 -3.21 -8.06 -18.81
N ILE A 91 -4.47 -8.14 -18.34
CA ILE A 91 -5.38 -9.24 -18.66
C ILE A 91 -5.61 -9.34 -20.17
N VAL A 92 -5.84 -8.21 -20.85
CA VAL A 92 -6.03 -8.22 -22.32
C VAL A 92 -4.80 -8.75 -23.01
N ASN A 93 -3.61 -8.27 -22.63
CA ASN A 93 -2.36 -8.73 -23.22
C ASN A 93 -2.14 -10.23 -22.98
N LEU A 94 -2.45 -10.74 -21.77
CA LEU A 94 -2.33 -12.17 -21.47
C LEU A 94 -3.29 -13.02 -22.30
N ILE A 95 -4.55 -12.61 -22.44
CA ILE A 95 -5.52 -13.33 -23.29
C ILE A 95 -5.03 -13.35 -24.74
N TRP A 96 -4.49 -12.23 -25.22
CA TRP A 96 -3.99 -12.12 -26.58
C TRP A 96 -2.68 -12.89 -26.83
N THR A 97 -1.93 -13.29 -25.79
CA THR A 97 -0.82 -14.24 -25.99
C THR A 97 -1.29 -15.64 -26.42
N GLN A 98 -2.56 -15.96 -26.21
CA GLN A 98 -3.17 -17.24 -26.59
C GLN A 98 -3.91 -17.17 -27.94
N VAL A 99 -4.00 -15.99 -28.55
CA VAL A 99 -4.72 -15.74 -29.81
C VAL A 99 -3.76 -15.13 -30.82
N GLU A 100 -3.60 -15.75 -31.98
CA GLU A 100 -2.73 -15.22 -33.04
C GLU A 100 -3.29 -13.89 -33.59
N GLY A 101 -2.65 -12.77 -33.24
CA GLY A 101 -2.97 -11.43 -33.71
C GLY A 101 -2.45 -10.34 -32.77
N ASP A 102 -2.41 -9.09 -33.21
CA ASP A 102 -2.09 -7.95 -32.33
C ASP A 102 -3.34 -7.48 -31.57
N PRO A 103 -3.25 -7.17 -30.26
CA PRO A 103 -4.39 -6.69 -29.50
C PRO A 103 -4.84 -5.33 -30.04
N HIS A 104 -6.11 -5.24 -30.45
CA HIS A 104 -6.67 -3.99 -30.93
C HIS A 104 -6.65 -2.95 -29.80
N PRO A 105 -6.06 -1.75 -30.00
CA PRO A 105 -5.89 -0.75 -28.94
C PRO A 105 -7.17 -0.38 -28.19
N PHE A 106 -8.32 -0.42 -28.89
CA PHE A 106 -9.63 -0.14 -28.31
C PHE A 106 -10.02 -1.13 -27.19
N VAL A 107 -9.68 -2.42 -27.33
CA VAL A 107 -9.98 -3.45 -26.33
C VAL A 107 -9.15 -3.23 -25.07
N VAL A 108 -7.87 -2.89 -25.23
CA VAL A 108 -6.98 -2.56 -24.11
C VAL A 108 -7.50 -1.35 -23.34
N VAL A 109 -7.89 -0.29 -24.04
CA VAL A 109 -8.45 0.92 -23.42
C VAL A 109 -9.74 0.61 -22.66
N LEU A 110 -10.66 -0.17 -23.26
CA LEU A 110 -11.93 -0.51 -22.62
C LEU A 110 -11.72 -1.32 -21.33
N PHE A 111 -10.84 -2.32 -21.37
CA PHE A 111 -10.50 -3.12 -20.18
C PHE A 111 -9.73 -2.32 -19.14
N SER A 112 -8.86 -1.39 -19.52
CA SER A 112 -8.21 -0.48 -18.59
C SER A 112 -9.20 0.44 -17.89
N ILE A 113 -10.18 1.00 -18.62
CA ILE A 113 -11.24 1.82 -18.01
C ILE A 113 -12.09 0.96 -17.07
N ALA A 114 -12.51 -0.23 -17.51
CA ALA A 114 -13.27 -1.15 -16.68
C ALA A 114 -12.49 -1.56 -15.41
N GLY A 115 -11.19 -1.85 -15.54
CA GLY A 115 -10.30 -2.17 -14.44
C GLY A 115 -10.13 -1.01 -13.47
N ALA A 116 -9.99 0.23 -13.97
CA ALA A 116 -9.92 1.44 -13.14
C ALA A 116 -11.21 1.64 -12.34
N VAL A 117 -12.37 1.56 -13.00
CA VAL A 117 -13.68 1.71 -12.35
C VAL A 117 -13.87 0.63 -11.28
N LEU A 118 -13.59 -0.63 -11.61
CA LEU A 118 -13.71 -1.75 -10.69
C LEU A 118 -12.77 -1.61 -9.49
N ALA A 119 -11.53 -1.16 -9.70
CA ALA A 119 -10.57 -0.91 -8.63
C ALA A 119 -11.02 0.23 -7.70
N THR A 120 -11.62 1.30 -8.24
CA THR A 120 -12.17 2.38 -7.40
C THR A 120 -13.37 1.93 -6.57
N TRP A 121 -14.16 0.96 -7.07
CA TRP A 121 -15.25 0.35 -6.31
C TRP A 121 -14.73 -0.58 -5.20
N LEU A 122 -13.69 -1.36 -5.50
CA LEU A 122 -13.02 -2.26 -4.56
C LEU A 122 -11.89 -1.59 -3.79
N GLN A 123 -11.85 -0.26 -3.74
CA GLN A 123 -10.74 0.54 -3.23
C GLN A 123 -10.23 0.08 -1.86
N ARG A 124 -11.17 -0.26 -0.96
CA ARG A 124 -10.84 -0.82 0.36
C ARG A 124 -10.06 -2.13 0.26
N TYR A 125 -10.47 -3.04 -0.61
CA TYR A 125 -9.82 -4.34 -0.81
C TYR A 125 -8.44 -4.19 -1.44
N VAL A 126 -8.29 -3.27 -2.40
CA VAL A 126 -6.99 -2.98 -3.04
C VAL A 126 -5.95 -2.52 -2.03
N ILE A 127 -6.30 -1.63 -1.07
CA ILE A 127 -5.36 -1.25 -0.01
C ILE A 127 -5.00 -2.43 0.87
N ILE A 128 -6.02 -3.19 1.32
CA ILE A 128 -5.81 -4.29 2.25
C ILE A 128 -4.88 -5.33 1.63
N LEU A 129 -5.14 -5.72 0.38
CA LEU A 129 -4.28 -6.62 -0.38
C LEU A 129 -2.88 -6.03 -0.57
N GLY A 130 -2.76 -4.80 -1.07
CA GLY A 130 -1.45 -4.18 -1.35
C GLY A 130 -0.59 -4.04 -0.10
N THR A 131 -1.18 -3.61 1.03
CA THR A 131 -0.43 -3.43 2.29
C THR A 131 -0.12 -4.75 2.99
N ALA A 132 -1.01 -5.75 2.91
CA ALA A 132 -0.77 -7.08 3.47
C ALA A 132 0.37 -7.80 2.74
N PHE A 133 0.32 -7.85 1.41
CA PHE A 133 1.35 -8.53 0.61
C PHE A 133 2.67 -7.74 0.58
N GLY A 134 2.62 -6.40 0.51
CA GLY A 134 3.81 -5.56 0.64
C GLY A 134 4.46 -5.68 2.02
N GLY A 135 3.66 -5.65 3.09
CA GLY A 135 4.11 -5.84 4.47
C GLY A 135 4.72 -7.23 4.70
N ALA A 136 4.06 -8.28 4.21
CA ALA A 136 4.57 -9.64 4.27
C ALA A 136 5.93 -9.79 3.60
N TRP A 137 6.12 -9.16 2.42
CA TRP A 137 7.41 -9.16 1.75
C TRP A 137 8.50 -8.46 2.57
N THR A 138 8.22 -7.24 3.05
CA THR A 138 9.19 -6.49 3.87
C THR A 138 9.55 -7.20 5.18
N MET A 139 8.59 -7.91 5.78
CA MET A 139 8.83 -8.74 6.97
C MET A 139 9.72 -9.94 6.66
N LEU A 140 9.48 -10.63 5.54
CA LEU A 140 10.30 -11.79 5.13
C LEU A 140 11.73 -11.36 4.78
N VAL A 141 11.91 -10.27 4.04
CA VAL A 141 13.24 -9.71 3.73
C VAL A 141 13.96 -9.27 5.01
N GLY A 142 13.26 -8.61 5.93
CA GLY A 142 13.80 -8.25 7.24
C GLY A 142 14.15 -9.47 8.11
N GLY A 143 13.36 -10.54 8.05
CA GLY A 143 13.62 -11.79 8.77
C GLY A 143 14.86 -12.52 8.24
N LEU A 144 14.97 -12.65 6.92
CA LEU A 144 16.15 -13.21 6.26
C LEU A 144 17.42 -12.40 6.58
N ALA A 145 17.29 -11.08 6.68
CA ALA A 145 18.36 -10.18 7.08
C ALA A 145 18.88 -10.45 8.50
N VAL A 146 18.01 -10.85 9.44
CA VAL A 146 18.40 -11.22 10.82
C VAL A 146 19.06 -12.60 10.88
N MET A 147 18.65 -13.53 10.01
CA MET A 147 19.16 -14.91 9.99
C MET A 147 20.58 -15.06 9.42
N GLY A 148 21.25 -13.95 9.09
CA GLY A 148 22.64 -13.96 8.61
C GLY A 148 22.79 -14.29 7.12
N ASP A 149 21.68 -14.49 6.40
CA ASP A 149 21.70 -14.67 4.95
C ASP A 149 21.81 -13.29 4.28
N SER A 150 23.05 -12.85 4.04
CA SER A 150 23.35 -11.49 3.55
C SER A 150 23.02 -11.28 2.06
N GLY A 151 22.58 -12.31 1.33
CA GLY A 151 22.22 -12.22 -0.10
C GLY A 151 21.06 -11.25 -0.38
N PRO A 152 19.90 -11.41 0.29
CA PRO A 152 18.76 -10.48 0.18
C PRO A 152 19.07 -9.05 0.64
N LEU A 153 19.91 -8.88 1.67
CA LEU A 153 20.40 -7.57 2.13
C LEU A 153 21.36 -6.92 1.13
N LYS A 154 22.25 -7.70 0.50
CA LYS A 154 23.16 -7.21 -0.55
C LYS A 154 22.38 -6.81 -1.80
N ALA A 155 21.38 -7.58 -2.22
CA ALA A 155 20.49 -7.23 -3.32
C ALA A 155 19.65 -5.98 -3.02
N ALA A 156 19.11 -5.85 -1.79
CA ALA A 156 18.39 -4.65 -1.36
C ALA A 156 19.30 -3.41 -1.23
N ALA A 157 20.57 -3.57 -0.83
CA ALA A 157 21.54 -2.48 -0.67
C ALA A 157 22.29 -2.10 -1.96
N GLN A 158 22.30 -2.96 -2.98
CA GLN A 158 22.94 -2.71 -4.28
C GLN A 158 22.04 -1.97 -5.29
N GLY A 159 20.79 -1.66 -4.93
CA GLY A 159 19.86 -1.00 -5.84
C GLY A 159 19.17 -1.97 -6.81
N ASP A 160 19.42 -3.27 -6.70
CA ASP A 160 18.67 -4.35 -7.38
C ASP A 160 17.33 -4.62 -6.67
N VAL A 161 16.63 -3.54 -6.32
CA VAL A 161 15.29 -3.51 -5.72
C VAL A 161 14.27 -4.24 -6.63
N TRP A 162 14.63 -4.47 -7.89
CA TRP A 162 13.82 -5.11 -8.93
C TRP A 162 14.09 -6.61 -9.15
N VAL A 163 15.08 -7.24 -8.50
CA VAL A 163 15.47 -8.65 -8.79
C VAL A 163 15.18 -9.64 -7.65
N ALA A 164 14.86 -9.19 -6.44
CA ALA A 164 14.33 -10.07 -5.40
C ALA A 164 12.82 -10.29 -5.61
N TYR A 165 12.42 -10.91 -6.72
CA TYR A 165 11.03 -11.29 -6.96
C TYR A 165 10.66 -12.47 -6.07
N PRO A 166 9.51 -12.45 -5.36
CA PRO A 166 8.99 -13.62 -4.66
C PRO A 166 8.86 -14.86 -5.57
N LEU A 167 8.75 -14.64 -6.88
CA LEU A 167 8.60 -15.67 -7.91
C LEU A 167 9.93 -16.18 -8.49
N ASN A 168 11.07 -15.57 -8.13
CA ASN A 168 12.40 -16.04 -8.52
C ASN A 168 13.35 -16.03 -7.30
N PRO A 169 13.11 -16.91 -6.31
CA PRO A 169 13.96 -16.98 -5.12
C PRO A 169 15.38 -17.48 -5.47
N ALA A 170 16.38 -17.02 -4.71
CA ALA A 170 17.74 -17.56 -4.79
C ALA A 170 17.74 -19.09 -4.55
N PRO A 171 18.69 -19.85 -5.12
CA PRO A 171 18.76 -21.30 -4.96
C PRO A 171 18.77 -21.68 -3.47
N GLY A 172 17.74 -22.42 -3.01
CA GLY A 172 17.55 -22.83 -1.60
C GLY A 172 16.37 -22.17 -0.86
N LEU A 173 15.75 -21.12 -1.42
CA LEU A 173 14.63 -20.38 -0.82
C LEU A 173 13.27 -20.65 -1.49
N SER A 174 13.04 -21.86 -1.98
CA SER A 174 11.77 -22.26 -2.63
C SER A 174 10.53 -22.19 -1.72
N TRP A 175 10.73 -22.07 -0.40
CA TRP A 175 9.66 -21.87 0.58
C TRP A 175 9.22 -20.41 0.70
N LEU A 176 10.05 -19.45 0.25
CA LEU A 176 9.81 -18.01 0.37
C LEU A 176 8.51 -17.53 -0.32
N PRO A 177 8.18 -17.95 -1.56
CA PRO A 177 6.92 -17.58 -2.19
C PRO A 177 5.70 -18.10 -1.41
N TRP A 178 5.78 -19.32 -0.88
CA TRP A 178 4.70 -19.93 -0.10
C TRP A 178 4.51 -19.22 1.24
N ALA A 179 5.59 -18.87 1.93
CA ALA A 179 5.55 -18.08 3.15
C ALA A 179 4.96 -16.68 2.90
N TRP A 180 5.32 -16.05 1.77
CA TRP A 180 4.78 -14.76 1.38
C TRP A 180 3.28 -14.81 1.12
N ILE A 181 2.80 -15.83 0.38
CA ILE A 181 1.36 -16.05 0.14
C ILE A 181 0.63 -16.32 1.46
N ALA A 182 1.15 -17.21 2.30
CA ALA A 182 0.53 -17.56 3.58
C ALA A 182 0.45 -16.35 4.52
N LEU A 183 1.54 -15.58 4.65
CA LEU A 183 1.61 -14.40 5.50
C LEU A 183 0.75 -13.25 4.95
N GLY A 184 0.77 -13.03 3.64
CA GLY A 184 -0.09 -12.05 2.97
C GLY A 184 -1.57 -12.40 3.12
N ALA A 185 -1.96 -13.66 2.91
CA ALA A 185 -3.32 -14.13 3.12
C ALA A 185 -3.75 -13.98 4.60
N PHE A 186 -2.88 -14.33 5.54
CA PHE A 186 -3.15 -14.13 6.96
C PHE A 186 -3.31 -12.64 7.32
N GLY A 187 -2.43 -11.78 6.82
CA GLY A 187 -2.52 -10.32 6.98
C GLY A 187 -3.81 -9.75 6.41
N THR A 188 -4.23 -10.17 5.21
CA THR A 188 -5.50 -9.73 4.62
C THR A 188 -6.70 -10.15 5.47
N LEU A 189 -6.74 -11.40 5.98
CA LEU A 189 -7.82 -11.87 6.85
C LEU A 189 -7.91 -11.07 8.14
N VAL A 190 -6.77 -10.80 8.79
CA VAL A 190 -6.73 -9.99 10.03
C VAL A 190 -7.20 -8.57 9.76
N GLN A 191 -6.68 -7.92 8.71
CA GLN A 191 -7.10 -6.58 8.31
C GLN A 191 -8.60 -6.53 7.97
N MET A 192 -9.14 -7.53 7.28
CA MET A 192 -10.57 -7.62 6.96
C MET A 192 -11.43 -7.79 8.21
N ARG A 193 -11.05 -8.67 9.13
CA ARG A 193 -11.80 -8.95 10.37
C ARG A 193 -11.83 -7.75 11.30
N TRP A 194 -10.71 -7.05 11.44
CA TRP A 194 -10.62 -5.92 12.37
C TRP A 194 -11.17 -4.61 11.77
N THR A 195 -11.11 -4.46 10.45
CA THR A 195 -11.73 -3.32 9.75
C THR A 195 -13.22 -3.56 9.45
N GLY A 196 -13.69 -4.80 9.43
CA GLY A 196 -15.08 -5.19 9.21
C GLY A 196 -16.02 -4.96 10.40
N GLY A 197 -15.49 -4.54 11.56
CA GLY A 197 -16.18 -4.52 12.84
C GLY A 197 -17.41 -3.60 12.98
N ASP A 198 -17.55 -2.48 12.25
CA ASP A 198 -18.62 -1.52 12.63
C ASP A 198 -19.27 -0.69 11.50
N LYS A 199 -18.94 -0.90 10.23
CA LYS A 199 -19.59 -0.16 9.11
C LYS A 199 -20.41 -1.03 8.15
N GLY A 200 -20.53 -2.33 8.44
CA GLY A 200 -21.22 -3.32 7.59
C GLY A 200 -22.57 -3.83 8.11
N ARG A 201 -23.07 -3.37 9.27
CA ARG A 201 -24.46 -3.66 9.67
C ARG A 201 -25.40 -2.64 9.02
N VAL A 202 -25.76 -2.89 7.76
CA VAL A 202 -26.87 -2.20 7.08
C VAL A 202 -28.22 -2.49 7.76
N VAL A 203 -28.29 -3.52 8.59
CA VAL A 203 -29.45 -3.78 9.46
C VAL A 203 -29.09 -3.41 10.90
N LYS A 204 -29.42 -2.17 11.28
CA LYS A 204 -29.73 -1.83 12.67
C LYS A 204 -30.79 -2.86 13.10
N GLY A 205 -30.41 -3.81 13.95
CA GLY A 205 -31.37 -4.71 14.58
C GLY A 205 -32.44 -3.84 15.22
N ASN A 206 -33.62 -3.83 14.60
CA ASN A 206 -34.75 -3.05 15.04
C ASN A 206 -35.14 -3.60 16.41
N LYS A 207 -34.62 -3.00 17.49
CA LYS A 207 -35.13 -3.20 18.84
C LYS A 207 -36.57 -2.69 18.81
N LYS A 208 -37.49 -3.56 18.39
CA LYS A 208 -38.92 -3.33 18.51
C LYS A 208 -39.18 -3.06 19.98
N LYS A 209 -39.58 -1.81 20.22
CA LYS A 209 -40.27 -1.29 21.39
C LYS A 209 -41.07 -2.42 22.06
N GLY A 210 -40.68 -2.78 23.28
CA GLY A 210 -41.62 -3.36 24.21
C GLY A 210 -42.66 -2.28 24.50
N LEU A 211 -43.85 -2.42 23.93
CA LEU A 211 -45.03 -1.71 24.39
C LEU A 211 -45.35 -2.22 25.80
N PRO A 212 -45.70 -1.34 26.75
CA PRO A 212 -46.31 -1.79 27.99
C PRO A 212 -47.68 -2.39 27.66
N LYS A 213 -47.93 -3.61 28.13
CA LYS A 213 -49.29 -4.11 28.29
C LYS A 213 -49.63 -3.93 29.77
N GLU A 214 -50.59 -3.03 29.97
CA GLU A 214 -51.60 -2.94 31.05
C GLU A 214 -51.16 -3.22 32.48
#